data_AF-A0A2V6G7D2-F1
#
_entry.id   AF-A0A2V6G7D2-F1
#
_cell.length_a   1.000
_cell.length_b   1.000
_cell.length_c   1.000
_cell.angle_alpha   90.00
_cell.angle_beta   90.00
_cell.angle_gamma   90.00
#
_symmetry.space_group_name_H-M   'P 1'
#
loop_
_entity.id
_entity.type
_entity.pdbx_description
1 polymer ?
#
loop_
_entity_poly.entity_id
_entity_poly.type
_entity_poly.pdbx_seq_one_letter_code
_entity_poly.pdbx_strand_id
1 'polypeptide(L)' 'MVVNRRTLTEPELQELLKSMVQLNPEQAVVIRGDEAGAYKNIIGVLNICTEAGITNVAFATAR' A
#
# COMPACT_ATOMS: atom_id res chain seq x y z
N MET A 1 1.76 -4.24 -8.84
CA MET A 1 1.72 -2.87 -8.28
C MET A 1 3.13 -2.36 -8.09
N VAL A 2 3.37 -1.04 -8.08
CA VAL A 2 4.73 -0.47 -7.97
C VAL A 2 4.90 0.24 -6.63
N VAL A 3 5.90 -0.17 -5.85
CA VAL A 3 6.27 0.44 -4.57
C VAL A 3 7.77 0.72 -4.59
N ASN A 4 8.18 1.96 -4.28
CA ASN A 4 9.60 2.36 -4.31
C ASN A 4 10.33 1.99 -5.61
N ARG A 5 9.66 2.19 -6.77
CA ARG A 5 10.14 1.81 -8.12
C ARG A 5 10.35 0.31 -8.35
N ARG A 6 9.89 -0.54 -7.43
CA ARG A 6 9.90 -2.01 -7.58
C ARG A 6 8.50 -2.49 -7.90
N THR A 7 8.38 -3.38 -8.88
CA THR A 7 7.14 -4.14 -9.10
C THR A 7 7.08 -5.23 -8.04
N LEU A 8 6.06 -5.18 -7.20
CA LEU A 8 5.81 -6.19 -6.18
C LEU A 8 4.52 -6.96 -6.51
N THR A 9 4.55 -8.24 -6.19
CA THR A 9 3.36 -9.09 -6.03
C THR A 9 2.65 -8.78 -4.71
N GLU A 10 1.41 -9.23 -4.55
CA GLU A 10 0.64 -9.02 -3.32
C GLU A 10 1.33 -9.62 -2.08
N PRO A 11 1.87 -10.86 -2.11
CA PRO A 11 2.55 -11.43 -0.94
C PRO A 11 3.81 -10.64 -0.56
N GLU A 12 4.58 -10.18 -1.55
CA GLU A 12 5.78 -9.38 -1.32
C GLU A 12 5.45 -8.02 -0.71
N LEU A 13 4.34 -7.40 -1.13
CA LEU A 13 3.87 -6.15 -0.53
C LEU A 13 3.46 -6.38 0.93
N GLN A 14 2.73 -7.45 1.20
CA GLN A 14 2.26 -7.76 2.55
C GLN A 14 3.41 -7.95 3.53
N GLU A 15 4.43 -8.72 3.15
CA GLU A 15 5.62 -8.93 3.99
C GLU A 15 6.44 -7.65 4.18
N LEU A 16 6.53 -6.81 3.14
CA LEU A 16 7.17 -5.51 3.24
C LEU A 16 6.44 -4.60 4.24
N LEU A 17 5.12 -4.52 4.16
CA LEU A 17 4.31 -3.67 5.04
C LEU A 17 4.35 -4.15 6.48
N LYS A 18 4.25 -5.47 6.72
CA LYS A 18 4.42 -6.05 8.07
C LYS A 18 5.77 -5.69 8.68
N SER A 19 6.84 -5.82 7.90
CA SER A 19 8.19 -5.46 8.34
C SER A 19 8.29 -3.97 8.69
N MET A 20 7.62 -3.10 7.92
CA MET A 20 7.58 -1.67 8.21
C MET A 20 6.82 -1.33 9.49
N VAL A 21 5.66 -1.97 9.74
CA VAL A 21 4.89 -1.76 10.98
C VAL A 21 5.69 -2.19 12.21
N GLN A 22 6.43 -3.30 12.12
CA GLN A 22 7.28 -3.76 13.22
C GLN A 22 8.41 -2.77 13.55
N LEU A 23 8.96 -2.09 12.54
CA LEU A 23 10.02 -1.11 12.72
C LEU A 23 9.50 0.26 13.14
N ASN A 24 8.35 0.66 12.59
CA ASN A 24 7.70 1.94 12.86
C ASN A 24 6.18 1.80 12.79
N PRO A 25 5.49 1.62 13.94
CA PRO A 25 4.04 1.47 13.98
C PRO A 25 3.26 2.67 13.46
N GLU A 26 3.84 3.87 13.46
CA GLU A 26 3.20 5.11 13.00
C GLU A 26 3.48 5.43 11.53
N GLN A 27 4.15 4.52 10.81
CA GLN A 27 4.50 4.67 9.40
C GLN A 27 3.26 4.98 8.55
N ALA A 28 3.27 6.15 7.92
CA ALA A 28 2.23 6.53 6.97
C ALA A 28 2.48 5.85 5.60
N VAL A 29 1.43 5.25 5.03
CA VAL A 29 1.44 4.69 3.67
C VAL A 29 0.62 5.59 2.75
N VAL A 30 1.26 6.07 1.69
CA VAL A 30 0.58 6.87 0.66
C VAL A 30 0.34 6.00 -0.57
N ILE A 31 -0.94 5.74 -0.88
CA ILE A 31 -1.35 5.03 -2.08
C ILE A 31 -1.55 6.06 -3.19
N ARG A 32 -0.77 5.91 -4.28
CA ARG A 32 -0.88 6.76 -5.47
C ARG A 32 -1.56 5.98 -6.59
N GLY A 33 -2.80 6.34 -6.88
CA GLY A 33 -3.56 5.81 -8.01
C GLY A 33 -3.56 6.77 -9.18
N ASP A 34 -3.49 6.25 -10.40
CA ASP A 34 -3.88 6.97 -11.61
C ASP A 34 -5.42 7.10 -11.66
N GLU A 35 -5.95 8.11 -12.32
CA GLU A 35 -7.40 8.36 -12.48
C GLU A 35 -8.09 7.18 -13.20
N ALA A 36 -7.38 6.50 -14.09
CA ALA A 36 -7.82 5.26 -14.74
C ALA A 36 -7.62 3.99 -13.87
N GLY A 37 -6.97 4.13 -12.72
CA GLY A 37 -6.70 3.04 -11.79
C GLY A 37 -7.99 2.43 -11.28
N ALA A 38 -8.31 1.22 -11.77
CA ALA A 38 -9.54 0.53 -11.41
C ALA A 38 -9.70 0.48 -9.89
N TYR A 39 -10.83 0.98 -9.39
CA TYR A 39 -11.23 0.97 -7.97
C TYR A 39 -10.88 -0.34 -7.24
N LYS A 40 -11.03 -1.48 -7.92
CA LYS A 40 -10.62 -2.81 -7.43
C LYS A 40 -9.16 -2.89 -6.96
N ASN A 41 -8.22 -2.28 -7.68
CA ASN A 41 -6.81 -2.30 -7.35
C ASN A 41 -6.53 -1.50 -6.07
N ILE A 42 -7.21 -0.36 -5.89
CA ILE A 42 -7.09 0.48 -4.70
C ILE A 42 -7.62 -0.28 -3.48
N ILE A 43 -8.79 -0.92 -3.61
CA ILE A 43 -9.38 -1.75 -2.56
C ILE A 43 -8.46 -2.94 -2.21
N GLY A 44 -7.86 -3.60 -3.20
CA GLY A 44 -6.90 -4.67 -2.94
C GLY A 44 -5.71 -4.21 -2.10
N VAL A 45 -5.12 -3.06 -2.44
CA VAL A 45 -4.00 -2.49 -1.68
C VAL A 45 -4.43 -2.07 -0.26
N LEU A 46 -5.62 -1.50 -0.10
CA LEU A 46 -6.17 -1.14 1.21
C LEU A 46 -6.36 -2.37 2.11
N ASN A 47 -6.87 -3.47 1.56
CA ASN A 47 -7.03 -4.72 2.29
C ASN A 47 -5.66 -5.24 2.77
N ILE A 48 -4.65 -5.25 1.88
CA ILE A 48 -3.29 -5.68 2.22
C ILE A 48 -2.70 -4.79 3.33
N CYS A 49 -2.90 -3.47 3.27
CA CYS A 49 -2.47 -2.55 4.33
C CYS A 49 -3.13 -2.87 5.67
N THR A 50 -4.44 -3.14 5.65
CA THR A 50 -5.22 -3.48 6.84
C THR A 50 -4.75 -4.80 7.45
N GLU A 51 -4.54 -5.84 6.63
CA GLU A 51 -4.01 -7.14 7.06
C GLU A 51 -2.57 -7.07 7.59
N ALA A 52 -1.79 -6.08 7.13
CA ALA A 52 -0.45 -5.80 7.63
C ALA A 52 -0.43 -4.98 8.93
N GLY A 53 -1.60 -4.52 9.42
CA GLY A 53 -1.71 -3.70 10.62
C GLY A 53 -1.40 -2.21 10.41
N ILE A 54 -1.38 -1.74 9.16
CA ILE A 54 -1.20 -0.32 8.84
C ILE A 54 -2.52 0.41 9.14
N THR A 55 -2.46 1.40 10.03
CA THR A 55 -3.63 2.22 10.39
C THR A 55 -3.59 3.63 9.80
N ASN A 56 -2.41 4.07 9.34
CA ASN A 56 -2.17 5.40 8.81
C ASN A 56 -2.02 5.35 7.28
N VAL A 57 -3.14 5.43 6.56
CA VAL A 57 -3.17 5.37 5.08
C VAL A 57 -3.71 6.67 4.51
N ALA A 58 -2.99 7.24 3.53
CA ALA A 58 -3.43 8.40 2.77
C ALA A 58 -3.55 8.04 1.27
N PHE A 59 -4.51 8.66 0.59
CA PHE A 59 -4.73 8.50 -0.84
C PHE A 59 -4.34 9.77 -1.60
N ALA A 60 -3.61 9.62 -2.69
CA ALA A 60 -3.27 10.69 -3.61
C ALA A 60 -3.52 10.25 -5.05
N THR A 61 -4.07 11.15 -5.87
CA THR A 61 -4.20 10.96 -7.31
C THR A 61 -2.96 11.48 -8.01
N ALA A 62 -2.38 10.65 -8.88
CA ALA A 62 -1.39 11.10 -9.86
C ALA A 62 -2.15 11.54 -11.12
N ARG A 63 -1.85 12.74 -11.63
CA ARG A 63 -2.29 13.21 -12.96
C ARG A 63 -1.39 12.65 -14.04
#